data_AF-A0A830GRX4-F1
#
_entry.id   AF-A0A830GRX4-F1
#
_cell.length_a   1.000
_cell.length_b   1.000
_cell.length_c   1.000
_cell.angle_alpha   90.00
_cell.angle_beta   90.00
_cell.angle_gamma   90.00
#
_symmetry.space_group_name_H-M   'P 1'
#
loop_
_entity.id
_entity.type
_entity.pdbx_description
1 polymer ?
#
loop_
_entity_poly.entity_id
_entity_poly.type
_entity_poly.pdbx_seq_one_letter_code
_entity_poly.pdbx_strand_id
1 'polypeptide(L)'
;MDEVSLAFLVGVLLGDSDGDAVYAPYKQYMEVLGKWVGRPDELIKELSVKGKIGVQRHGAGYRVALMDAEEVGRVRAMLSPPKREDAVKAIDDAIRQASNPITGYADIGQVIKLVAGRLGISQGDAEAILVKSMLGSKSYILAYGGTHKIKIGSSYYGLVKKVS
;
A
#
# COMPACT_ATOMS: atom_id res chain seq x y z
N MET A 1 1.54 15.99 -7.33
CA MET A 1 2.21 15.30 -6.21
C MET A 1 2.56 16.37 -5.20
N ASP A 2 2.18 16.20 -3.93
CA ASP A 2 2.50 17.17 -2.88
C ASP A 2 3.93 16.97 -2.34
N GLU A 3 4.41 17.91 -1.52
CA GLU A 3 5.77 17.86 -0.96
C GLU A 3 6.00 16.61 -0.10
N VAL A 4 4.97 16.12 0.60
CA VAL A 4 5.04 14.90 1.40
C VAL A 4 5.27 13.67 0.52
N SER A 5 4.45 13.48 -0.50
CA SER A 5 4.58 12.39 -1.46
C SER A 5 5.94 12.43 -2.17
N LEU A 6 6.45 13.63 -2.45
CA LEU A 6 7.77 13.83 -3.04
C LEU A 6 8.91 13.44 -2.08
N ALA A 7 8.80 13.80 -0.80
CA ALA A 7 9.74 13.39 0.24
C ALA A 7 9.81 11.86 0.37
N PHE A 8 8.67 11.18 0.30
CA PHE A 8 8.63 9.71 0.30
C PHE A 8 9.16 9.12 -1.01
N LEU A 9 8.84 9.72 -2.16
CA LEU A 9 9.37 9.31 -3.47
C LEU A 9 10.90 9.31 -3.51
N VAL A 10 11.51 10.42 -3.09
CA VAL A 10 12.98 10.54 -3.04
C VAL A 10 13.57 9.49 -2.09
N GLY A 11 12.93 9.26 -0.94
CA GLY A 11 13.43 8.28 0.02
C GLY A 11 13.30 6.83 -0.46
N VAL A 12 12.22 6.48 -1.16
CA VAL A 12 12.06 5.15 -1.78
C VAL A 12 13.01 4.93 -2.95
N LEU A 13 13.32 5.96 -3.73
CA LEU A 13 14.26 5.86 -4.85
C LEU A 13 15.71 5.68 -4.40
N LEU A 14 16.08 6.29 -3.27
CA LEU A 14 17.47 6.30 -2.77
C LEU A 14 17.73 5.26 -1.68
N GLY A 15 16.68 4.74 -1.06
CA GLY A 15 16.78 3.96 0.15
C GLY A 15 16.58 2.46 -0.05
N ASP A 16 17.22 1.70 0.81
CA ASP A 16 17.03 0.26 0.89
C ASP A 16 15.88 -0.08 1.84
N SER A 17 15.18 -1.17 1.53
CA SER A 17 14.08 -1.67 2.36
C SER A 17 14.62 -2.59 3.44
N ASP A 18 14.27 -2.33 4.69
CA ASP A 18 14.59 -3.20 5.81
C ASP A 18 13.35 -3.29 6.73
N GLY A 19 12.64 -4.41 6.62
CA GLY A 19 11.32 -4.61 7.22
C GLY A 19 10.27 -3.67 6.63
N ASP A 20 9.49 -3.04 7.51
CA ASP A 20 8.41 -2.11 7.14
C ASP A 20 8.90 -0.67 6.88
N ALA A 21 10.21 -0.41 7.03
CA ALA A 21 10.80 0.91 6.85
C ALA A 21 11.73 0.96 5.63
N VAL A 22 11.86 2.17 5.07
CA VAL A 22 12.84 2.47 4.02
C VAL A 22 13.90 3.40 4.57
N TYR A 23 15.18 3.06 4.36
CA TYR A 23 16.30 3.82 4.88
C TYR A 23 17.11 4.44 3.76
N ALA A 24 17.14 5.77 3.71
CA ALA A 24 17.93 6.52 2.74
C ALA A 24 19.11 7.26 3.41
N PRO A 25 20.29 7.34 2.77
CA PRO A 25 21.40 8.15 3.28
C PRO A 25 21.02 9.63 3.40
N TYR A 26 21.17 10.23 4.59
CA TYR A 26 20.63 11.58 4.87
C TYR A 26 21.17 12.66 3.92
N LYS A 27 22.49 12.67 3.67
CA LYS A 27 23.10 13.68 2.80
C LYS A 27 22.54 13.62 1.38
N GLN A 28 22.51 12.43 0.78
CA GLN A 28 22.02 12.23 -0.57
C GLN A 28 20.52 12.52 -0.67
N TYR A 29 19.75 12.09 0.34
CA TYR A 29 18.34 12.38 0.45
C TYR A 29 18.04 13.88 0.44
N MET A 30 18.71 14.65 1.31
CA MET A 30 18.53 16.09 1.40
C MET A 30 18.99 16.83 0.14
N GLU A 31 20.09 16.39 -0.47
CA GLU A 31 20.58 16.95 -1.73
C GLU A 31 19.56 16.79 -2.85
N VAL A 32 18.97 15.60 -3.00
CA VAL A 32 17.97 15.34 -4.04
C VAL A 32 16.65 16.05 -3.72
N LEU A 33 16.18 15.98 -2.47
CA LEU A 33 14.93 16.63 -2.05
C LEU A 33 15.00 18.16 -2.22
N GLY A 34 16.13 18.77 -1.87
CA GLY A 34 16.34 20.22 -1.97
C GLY A 34 16.34 20.78 -3.40
N LYS A 35 16.44 19.92 -4.44
CA LYS A 35 16.26 20.35 -5.84
C LYS A 35 14.80 20.68 -6.17
N TRP A 36 13.86 20.18 -5.37
CA TRP A 36 12.44 20.28 -5.65
C TRP A 36 11.64 20.95 -4.53
N VAL A 37 12.11 20.85 -3.30
CA VAL A 37 11.51 21.47 -2.12
C VAL A 37 12.39 22.63 -1.67
N GLY A 38 11.80 23.82 -1.54
CA GLY A 38 12.55 25.03 -1.18
C GLY A 38 13.12 25.01 0.25
N ARG A 39 12.44 24.32 1.19
CA ARG A 39 12.83 24.20 2.60
C ARG A 39 12.78 22.74 3.06
N PRO A 40 13.70 21.88 2.58
CA PRO A 40 13.64 20.44 2.84
C PRO A 40 13.84 20.11 4.33
N ASP A 41 14.65 20.89 5.06
CA ASP A 41 14.85 20.67 6.50
C ASP A 41 13.58 20.90 7.33
N GLU A 42 12.81 21.93 6.98
CA GLU A 42 11.52 22.21 7.64
C GLU A 42 10.52 21.09 7.37
N LEU A 43 10.40 20.64 6.11
CA LEU A 43 9.54 19.53 5.73
C LEU A 43 9.89 18.25 6.49
N ILE A 44 11.18 17.91 6.59
CA ILE A 44 11.62 16.71 7.32
C ILE A 44 11.37 16.84 8.81
N LYS A 45 11.57 18.02 9.38
CA LYS A 45 11.23 18.28 10.78
C LYS A 45 9.74 18.11 11.02
N GLU A 46 8.89 18.65 10.15
CA GLU A 46 7.42 18.47 10.25
C GLU A 46 7.01 17.00 10.13
N LEU A 47 7.55 16.28 9.17
CA LEU A 47 7.26 14.85 8.98
C LEU A 47 7.77 14.00 10.14
N SER A 48 8.88 14.41 10.76
CA SER A 48 9.42 13.79 11.97
C SER A 48 8.54 14.01 13.19
N VAL A 49 8.04 15.23 13.40
CA VAL A 49 7.07 15.50 14.48
C VAL A 49 5.78 14.69 14.30
N LYS A 50 5.35 14.46 13.05
CA LYS A 50 4.19 13.62 12.72
C LYS A 50 4.48 12.11 12.81
N GLY A 51 5.70 11.69 13.15
CA GLY A 51 6.10 10.29 13.23
C GLY A 51 6.20 9.57 11.88
N LYS A 52 6.15 10.30 10.77
CA LYS A 52 6.19 9.74 9.41
C LYS A 52 7.62 9.41 8.97
N ILE A 53 8.60 10.15 9.49
CA ILE A 53 10.01 10.02 9.15
C ILE A 53 10.86 10.08 10.42
N GLY A 54 11.92 9.28 10.52
CA GLY A 54 12.92 9.36 11.59
C GLY A 54 14.30 9.68 11.03
N VAL A 55 15.08 10.53 11.72
CA VAL A 55 16.50 10.71 11.41
C VAL A 55 17.30 9.97 12.47
N GLN A 56 18.12 9.01 12.03
CA GLN A 56 18.85 8.11 12.93
C GLN A 56 20.34 8.15 12.60
N ARG A 57 21.19 8.01 13.62
CA ARG A 57 22.62 7.81 13.43
C ARG A 57 22.87 6.42 12.86
N HIS A 58 23.69 6.32 11.83
CA HIS A 58 24.05 5.06 11.20
C HIS A 58 25.52 5.09 10.77
N GLY A 59 26.35 4.24 11.38
CA GLY A 59 27.80 4.28 11.23
C GLY A 59 28.38 5.66 11.59
N ALA A 60 29.15 6.24 10.66
CA ALA A 60 29.76 7.57 10.80
C ALA A 60 28.82 8.73 10.39
N GLY A 61 27.58 8.45 9.98
CA GLY A 61 26.66 9.45 9.43
C GLY A 61 25.23 9.32 9.96
N TYR A 62 24.30 9.84 9.15
CA TYR A 62 22.86 9.81 9.43
C TYR A 62 22.11 9.16 8.27
N ARG A 63 20.98 8.53 8.59
CA ARG A 63 20.01 8.01 7.64
C ARG A 63 18.61 8.54 7.96
N VAL A 64 17.81 8.68 6.91
CA VAL A 64 16.38 8.99 6.98
C VAL A 64 15.63 7.66 6.92
N ALA A 65 14.83 7.38 7.94
CA ALA A 65 13.92 6.24 8.00
C ALA A 65 12.52 6.73 7.63
N LEU A 66 11.97 6.27 6.50
CA LEU A 66 10.56 6.45 6.16
C LEU A 66 9.76 5.42 6.96
N MET A 67 8.93 5.88 7.89
CA MET A 67 8.22 5.04 8.87
C MET A 67 6.72 4.91 8.56
N ASP A 68 6.19 5.73 7.66
CA ASP A 68 4.79 5.66 7.21
C ASP A 68 4.66 4.58 6.11
N ALA A 69 4.29 3.36 6.53
CA ALA A 69 4.13 2.22 5.64
C ALA A 69 3.06 2.46 4.55
N GLU A 70 2.04 3.27 4.82
CA GLU A 70 0.99 3.59 3.84
C GLU A 70 1.58 4.44 2.72
N GLU A 71 2.34 5.49 3.06
CA GLU A 71 2.93 6.37 2.04
C GLU A 71 4.10 5.71 1.29
N VAL A 72 4.93 4.93 1.97
CA VAL A 72 5.97 4.11 1.32
C VAL A 72 5.32 3.17 0.30
N GLY A 73 4.24 2.51 0.71
CA GLY A 73 3.48 1.61 -0.14
C GLY A 73 2.90 2.32 -1.38
N ARG A 74 2.23 3.45 -1.17
CA ARG A 74 1.67 4.26 -2.25
C ARG A 74 2.73 4.66 -3.28
N VAL A 75 3.88 5.15 -2.82
CA VAL A 75 5.01 5.52 -3.67
C VAL A 75 5.58 4.32 -4.43
N ARG A 76 5.71 3.16 -3.80
CA ARG A 76 6.18 1.93 -4.47
C ARG A 76 5.22 1.50 -5.57
N ALA A 77 3.92 1.55 -5.33
CA ALA A 77 2.92 1.24 -6.34
C ALA A 77 2.93 2.23 -7.51
N MET A 78 3.36 3.48 -7.29
CA MET A 78 3.57 4.44 -8.39
C MET A 78 4.80 4.10 -9.23
N LEU A 79 5.91 3.75 -8.58
CA LEU A 79 7.18 3.43 -9.26
C LEU A 79 7.15 2.07 -9.96
N SER A 80 6.48 1.11 -9.35
CA SER A 80 6.35 -0.28 -9.79
C SER A 80 4.92 -0.73 -9.52
N PRO A 81 3.96 -0.40 -10.40
CA PRO A 81 2.60 -0.87 -10.23
C PRO A 81 2.60 -2.41 -10.12
N PRO A 82 1.90 -2.97 -9.12
CA PRO A 82 1.90 -4.42 -8.90
C PRO A 82 1.48 -5.12 -10.18
N LYS A 83 2.24 -6.13 -10.59
CA LYS A 83 1.86 -6.93 -11.76
C LYS A 83 0.50 -7.56 -11.50
N ARG A 84 -0.28 -7.73 -12.55
CA ARG A 84 -1.62 -8.34 -12.46
C ARG A 84 -1.59 -9.70 -11.74
N GLU A 85 -0.54 -10.47 -11.97
CA GLU A 85 -0.32 -11.80 -11.35
C GLU A 85 -0.15 -11.70 -9.83
N ASP A 86 0.63 -10.72 -9.36
CA ASP A 86 0.86 -10.49 -7.92
C ASP A 86 -0.41 -10.02 -7.23
N ALA A 87 -1.20 -9.17 -7.91
CA ALA A 87 -2.48 -8.71 -7.41
C ALA A 87 -3.49 -9.87 -7.28
N VAL A 88 -3.60 -10.72 -8.30
CA VAL A 88 -4.49 -11.90 -8.26
C VAL A 88 -4.07 -12.86 -7.16
N LYS A 89 -2.77 -13.13 -7.02
CA LYS A 89 -2.25 -13.97 -5.94
C LYS A 89 -2.56 -13.39 -4.56
N ALA A 90 -2.37 -12.08 -4.38
CA ALA A 90 -2.69 -11.40 -3.12
C ALA A 90 -4.17 -11.49 -2.78
N ILE A 91 -5.06 -11.34 -3.76
CA ILE A 91 -6.51 -11.52 -3.62
C ILE A 91 -6.84 -12.96 -3.20
N ASP A 92 -6.31 -13.95 -3.91
CA ASP A 92 -6.62 -15.35 -3.67
C ASP A 92 -6.19 -15.80 -2.26
N ASP A 93 -4.98 -15.44 -1.87
CA ASP A 93 -4.45 -15.75 -0.54
C ASP A 93 -5.22 -14.98 0.54
N ALA A 94 -5.75 -13.79 0.25
CA ALA A 94 -6.53 -13.00 1.20
C ALA A 94 -7.93 -13.58 1.39
N ILE A 95 -8.58 -14.02 0.31
CA ILE A 95 -9.85 -14.75 0.38
C ILE A 95 -9.66 -16.04 1.18
N ARG A 96 -8.61 -16.82 0.89
CA ARG A 96 -8.32 -18.07 1.62
C ARG A 96 -8.11 -17.83 3.12
N GLN A 97 -7.45 -16.74 3.49
CA GLN A 97 -7.20 -16.38 4.89
C GLN A 97 -8.47 -15.90 5.60
N ALA A 98 -9.33 -15.14 4.92
CA ALA A 98 -10.54 -14.56 5.50
C ALA A 98 -11.80 -15.42 5.32
N SER A 99 -11.73 -16.52 4.55
CA SER A 99 -12.89 -17.34 4.23
C SER A 99 -13.38 -18.11 5.45
N ASN A 100 -14.70 -18.11 5.64
CA ASN A 100 -15.35 -19.01 6.59
C ASN A 100 -15.14 -20.47 6.16
N PRO A 101 -14.66 -21.37 7.04
CA PRO A 101 -14.35 -22.76 6.68
C PRO A 101 -15.54 -23.57 6.16
N ILE A 102 -16.76 -23.21 6.56
CA ILE A 102 -17.99 -23.95 6.21
C ILE A 102 -18.53 -23.48 4.87
N THR A 103 -18.63 -22.17 4.66
CA THR A 103 -19.28 -21.61 3.46
C THR A 103 -18.28 -21.31 2.34
N GLY A 104 -17.02 -21.08 2.69
CA GLY A 104 -15.95 -20.63 1.79
C GLY A 104 -16.05 -19.15 1.41
N TYR A 105 -17.01 -18.40 1.97
CA TYR A 105 -17.13 -16.97 1.73
C TYR A 105 -16.28 -16.17 2.72
N ALA A 106 -15.63 -15.14 2.21
CA ALA A 106 -14.90 -14.13 2.97
C ALA A 106 -15.65 -12.78 2.91
N ASP A 107 -15.53 -11.99 3.97
CA ASP A 107 -15.98 -10.59 3.98
C ASP A 107 -15.09 -9.73 3.09
N ILE A 108 -15.67 -9.01 2.13
CA ILE A 108 -14.92 -8.20 1.16
C ILE A 108 -14.11 -7.10 1.84
N GLY A 109 -14.63 -6.48 2.90
CA GLY A 109 -13.91 -5.46 3.65
C GLY A 109 -12.66 -6.02 4.32
N GLN A 110 -12.73 -7.25 4.85
CA GLN A 110 -11.57 -7.94 5.39
C GLN A 110 -10.56 -8.30 4.29
N VAL A 111 -11.04 -8.76 3.12
CA VAL A 111 -10.17 -9.07 1.97
C VAL A 111 -9.45 -7.80 1.48
N ILE A 112 -10.15 -6.68 1.34
CA ILE A 112 -9.56 -5.38 0.94
C ILE A 112 -8.43 -4.99 1.90
N LYS A 113 -8.65 -5.10 3.21
CA LYS A 113 -7.61 -4.79 4.21
C LYS A 113 -6.38 -5.69 4.07
N LEU A 114 -6.58 -6.98 3.85
CA LEU A 114 -5.48 -7.94 3.66
C LEU A 114 -4.71 -7.68 2.36
N VAL A 115 -5.41 -7.38 1.26
CA VAL A 115 -4.79 -7.06 -0.03
C VAL A 115 -4.01 -5.75 0.06
N ALA A 116 -4.61 -4.71 0.65
CA ALA A 116 -3.97 -3.42 0.89
C ALA A 116 -2.66 -3.58 1.67
N GLY A 117 -2.70 -4.33 2.78
CA GLY A 117 -1.50 -4.60 3.59
C GLY A 117 -0.42 -5.37 2.84
N ARG A 118 -0.79 -6.39 2.04
CA ARG A 118 0.20 -7.20 1.31
C ARG A 118 0.83 -6.49 0.12
N LEU A 119 0.05 -5.68 -0.59
CA LEU A 119 0.54 -4.93 -1.73
C LEU A 119 1.13 -3.57 -1.32
N GLY A 120 0.97 -3.17 -0.06
CA GLY A 120 1.35 -1.85 0.42
C GLY A 120 0.62 -0.76 -0.35
N ILE A 121 -0.70 -0.83 -0.45
CA ILE A 121 -1.49 0.18 -1.17
C ILE A 121 -2.64 0.67 -0.30
N SER A 122 -3.27 1.78 -0.68
CA SER A 122 -4.45 2.26 0.02
C SER A 122 -5.60 1.26 -0.10
N GLN A 123 -6.54 1.27 0.86
CA GLN A 123 -7.72 0.42 0.78
C GLN A 123 -8.59 0.72 -0.45
N GLY A 124 -8.65 1.99 -0.88
CA GLY A 124 -9.36 2.38 -2.10
C GLY A 124 -8.71 1.80 -3.37
N ASP A 125 -7.39 1.77 -3.44
CA ASP A 125 -6.68 1.15 -4.56
C ASP A 125 -6.85 -0.37 -4.55
N ALA A 126 -6.78 -1.00 -3.37
CA ALA A 126 -7.05 -2.42 -3.21
C ALA A 126 -8.47 -2.79 -3.63
N GLU A 127 -9.47 -1.98 -3.28
CA GLU A 127 -10.86 -2.13 -3.73
C GLU A 127 -10.95 -2.04 -5.26
N ALA A 128 -10.33 -1.04 -5.88
CA ALA A 128 -10.34 -0.88 -7.33
C ALA A 128 -9.70 -2.07 -8.07
N ILE A 129 -8.58 -2.59 -7.56
CA ILE A 129 -7.91 -3.79 -8.09
C ILE A 129 -8.81 -5.02 -7.94
N LEU A 130 -9.47 -5.16 -6.79
CA LEU A 130 -10.34 -6.28 -6.47
C LEU A 130 -11.56 -6.29 -7.41
N VAL A 131 -12.22 -5.15 -7.57
CA VAL A 131 -13.33 -4.97 -8.54
C VAL A 131 -12.88 -5.32 -9.95
N LYS A 132 -11.74 -4.77 -10.42
CA LYS A 132 -11.22 -5.05 -11.77
C LYS A 132 -10.88 -6.52 -11.99
N SER A 133 -10.39 -7.21 -10.96
CA SER A 133 -10.01 -8.62 -11.05
C SER A 133 -11.22 -9.55 -11.02
N MET A 134 -12.30 -9.14 -10.36
CA MET A 134 -13.53 -9.92 -10.24
C MET A 134 -14.50 -9.68 -11.40
N LEU A 135 -14.47 -8.50 -12.01
CA LEU A 135 -15.34 -8.14 -13.12
C LEU A 135 -15.11 -9.08 -14.32
N GLY A 136 -16.11 -9.91 -14.63
CA GLY A 136 -16.06 -10.87 -15.73
C GLY A 136 -15.21 -12.13 -15.47
N SER A 137 -14.65 -12.28 -14.26
CA SER A 137 -13.93 -13.49 -13.89
C SER A 137 -14.89 -14.60 -13.46
N LYS A 138 -14.66 -15.81 -13.97
CA LYS A 138 -15.39 -17.02 -13.55
C LYS A 138 -14.82 -17.63 -12.25
N SER A 139 -13.67 -17.14 -11.79
CA SER A 139 -12.96 -17.66 -10.62
C SER A 139 -13.47 -17.08 -9.30
N TYR A 140 -14.43 -16.15 -9.32
CA TYR A 140 -14.99 -15.54 -8.11
C TYR A 140 -16.51 -15.55 -8.11
N ILE A 141 -17.10 -15.95 -6.98
CA ILE A 141 -18.54 -15.78 -6.70
C ILE A 141 -18.70 -14.63 -5.71
N LEU A 142 -19.60 -13.72 -6.06
CA LEU A 142 -19.97 -12.58 -5.24
C LEU A 142 -21.36 -12.80 -4.64
N ALA A 143 -21.51 -12.45 -3.36
CA ALA A 143 -22.76 -12.60 -2.64
C ALA A 143 -23.11 -11.34 -1.84
N TYR A 144 -24.42 -11.20 -1.59
CA TYR A 144 -24.95 -10.16 -0.70
C TYR A 144 -24.66 -10.52 0.76
N GLY A 145 -24.44 -9.50 1.58
CA GLY A 145 -24.05 -9.65 2.99
C GLY A 145 -22.73 -8.93 3.28
N GLY A 146 -22.11 -9.22 4.41
CA GLY A 146 -20.83 -8.61 4.82
C GLY A 146 -20.96 -7.21 5.41
N THR A 147 -19.87 -6.77 6.02
CA THR A 147 -19.74 -5.49 6.71
C THR A 147 -19.42 -4.33 5.77
N HIS A 148 -18.70 -4.61 4.68
CA HIS A 148 -18.34 -3.65 3.65
C HIS A 148 -18.94 -4.07 2.31
N LYS A 149 -19.43 -3.11 1.51
CA LYS A 149 -20.09 -3.38 0.23
C LYS A 149 -19.42 -2.62 -0.90
N ILE A 150 -19.05 -3.33 -1.95
CA ILE A 150 -18.49 -2.77 -3.18
C ILE A 150 -19.54 -2.81 -4.29
N LYS A 151 -19.52 -1.80 -5.15
CA LYS A 151 -20.43 -1.73 -6.31
C LYS A 151 -19.79 -2.42 -7.52
N ILE A 152 -20.47 -3.41 -8.08
CA ILE A 152 -20.06 -4.08 -9.31
C ILE A 152 -21.25 -4.06 -10.28
N GLY A 153 -21.10 -3.31 -11.38
CA GLY A 153 -22.21 -3.00 -12.29
C GLY A 153 -23.32 -2.21 -11.57
N SER A 154 -24.55 -2.73 -11.60
CA SER A 154 -25.72 -2.15 -10.93
C SER A 154 -25.96 -2.67 -9.51
N SER A 155 -25.13 -3.60 -9.02
CA SER A 155 -25.37 -4.34 -7.78
C SER A 155 -24.27 -4.10 -6.75
N TYR A 156 -24.60 -4.33 -5.47
CA TYR A 156 -23.67 -4.20 -4.35
C TYR A 156 -23.42 -5.57 -3.69
N TYR A 157 -22.16 -5.92 -3.53
CA TYR A 157 -21.73 -7.20 -2.95
C TYR A 157 -20.83 -6.94 -1.76
N GLY A 158 -20.90 -7.78 -0.73
CA GLY A 158 -20.03 -7.67 0.44
C GLY A 158 -19.41 -8.98 0.90
N LEU A 159 -19.71 -10.08 0.22
CA LEU A 159 -19.05 -11.36 0.41
C LEU A 159 -18.46 -11.85 -0.91
N VAL A 160 -17.32 -12.53 -0.82
CA VAL A 160 -16.64 -13.12 -1.96
C VAL A 160 -16.12 -14.52 -1.66
N LYS A 161 -16.15 -15.39 -2.67
CA LYS A 161 -15.59 -16.73 -2.62
C LYS A 161 -14.78 -17.00 -3.88
N LYS A 162 -13.62 -17.61 -3.74
CA LYS A 162 -12.87 -18.13 -4.88
C LYS A 162 -13.47 -19.48 -5.31
N VAL A 163 -13.68 -19.64 -6.60
CA VAL A 163 -14.08 -20.89 -7.24
C VAL A 163 -12.93 -21.37 -8.12
N SER A 164 -12.59 -22.64 -7.96
CA SER A 164 -11.60 -23.33 -8.80
C SER A 164 -12.12 -23.51 -10.21
#